data_AF-A0A358SS78-F1
#
_entry.id   AF-A0A358SS78-F1
#
_cell.length_a   1.000
_cell.length_b   1.000
_cell.length_c   1.000
_cell.angle_alpha   90.00
_cell.angle_beta   90.00
_cell.angle_gamma   90.00
#
_symmetry.space_group_name_H-M   'P 1'
#
loop_
_entity.id
_entity.type
_entity.pdbx_description
1 polymer ?
#
loop_
_entity_poly.entity_id
_entity_poly.type
_entity_poly.pdbx_seq_one_letter_code
_entity_poly.pdbx_strand_id
1 'polypeptide(L)'
;MTGPPRPRQLGPTDVKRLNRSWRRGTQARVALLLDGVSQPFNVGSIIRTAAALGVDQLWLCGDSATPLHPSARKTALGTDRLVRWEQLPDTAAAVAAARAEGLRIVAIELAAGAVPLHEAPLGGDVCLALGHEDRGCSAALLAAADAVAYIPQIGRVGSLNVAAAAAIALAEARRREWAAG
;
A
#
# COMPACT_ATOMS: atom_id res chain seq x y z
N MET A 1 27.62 11.73 -33.33
CA MET A 1 26.51 11.50 -32.38
C MET A 1 26.88 10.34 -31.48
N THR A 2 27.23 10.59 -30.21
CA THR A 2 27.43 9.53 -29.23
C THR A 2 26.06 8.98 -28.85
N GLY A 3 25.84 7.67 -29.03
CA GLY A 3 24.60 7.01 -28.64
C GLY A 3 24.31 7.15 -27.14
N PRO A 4 23.08 6.87 -26.70
CA PRO A 4 22.75 6.92 -25.28
C PRO A 4 23.68 5.99 -24.47
N PRO A 5 24.07 6.39 -23.25
CA PRO A 5 24.95 5.58 -22.42
C PRO A 5 24.32 4.20 -22.17
N ARG A 6 25.17 3.15 -22.14
CA ARG A 6 24.72 1.80 -21.80
C ARG A 6 24.17 1.76 -20.36
N PRO A 7 23.07 1.03 -20.09
CA PRO A 7 22.57 0.85 -18.74
C PRO A 7 23.64 0.23 -17.82
N ARG A 8 23.70 0.68 -16.57
CA ARG A 8 24.53 0.08 -15.50
C ARG A 8 23.75 0.01 -14.20
N GLN A 9 24.15 -0.91 -13.32
CA GLN A 9 23.63 -0.94 -11.95
C GLN A 9 24.04 0.34 -11.20
N LEU A 10 23.09 0.90 -10.43
CA LEU A 10 23.37 2.04 -9.57
C LEU A 10 24.01 1.58 -8.26
N GLY A 11 25.03 2.30 -7.81
CA GLY A 11 25.61 2.11 -6.48
C GLY A 11 24.72 2.70 -5.38
N PRO A 12 24.96 2.38 -4.10
CA PRO A 12 24.12 2.85 -2.99
C PRO A 12 23.96 4.38 -2.92
N THR A 13 25.01 5.14 -3.23
CA THR A 13 24.97 6.62 -3.23
C THR A 13 24.09 7.17 -4.34
N ASP A 14 24.16 6.57 -5.54
CA ASP A 14 23.34 6.96 -6.69
C ASP A 14 21.87 6.68 -6.40
N VAL A 15 21.55 5.50 -5.84
CA VAL A 15 20.19 5.14 -5.41
C VAL A 15 19.66 6.13 -4.37
N LYS A 16 20.47 6.50 -3.35
CA LYS A 16 20.07 7.50 -2.35
C LYS A 16 19.82 8.89 -2.95
N ARG A 17 20.58 9.27 -3.98
CA ARG A 17 20.37 10.55 -4.71
C ARG A 17 19.07 10.50 -5.50
N LEU A 18 18.84 9.40 -6.22
CA LEU A 18 17.66 9.16 -7.02
C LEU A 18 16.39 9.16 -6.16
N ASN A 19 16.39 8.41 -5.05
CA ASN A 19 15.28 8.38 -4.09
C ASN A 19 14.95 9.77 -3.53
N ARG A 20 15.95 10.62 -3.26
CA ARG A 20 15.73 12.00 -2.81
C ARG A 20 15.12 12.88 -3.90
N SER A 21 15.53 12.69 -5.14
CA SER A 21 14.95 13.41 -6.28
C SER A 21 13.48 13.03 -6.47
N TRP A 22 13.17 11.73 -6.46
CA TRP A 22 11.81 11.23 -6.57
C TRP A 22 10.91 11.78 -5.46
N ARG A 23 11.35 11.70 -4.19
CA ARG A 23 10.59 12.24 -3.05
C ARG A 23 10.28 13.73 -3.15
N ARG A 24 11.11 14.54 -3.82
CA ARG A 24 10.85 15.97 -4.01
C ARG A 24 9.79 16.25 -5.08
N GLY A 25 9.65 15.36 -6.05
CA GLY A 25 8.60 15.44 -7.08
C GLY A 25 7.27 14.86 -6.63
N THR A 26 7.27 14.07 -5.56
CA THR A 26 6.08 13.49 -4.93
C THR A 26 5.42 14.52 -4.00
N GLN A 27 4.13 14.80 -4.23
CA GLN A 27 3.29 15.72 -3.45
C GLN A 27 2.13 15.01 -2.76
N ALA A 28 1.56 13.97 -3.38
CA ALA A 28 0.41 13.25 -2.87
C ALA A 28 0.80 12.31 -1.74
N ARG A 29 -0.01 12.28 -0.69
CA ARG A 29 0.15 11.39 0.45
C ARG A 29 -0.47 10.04 0.14
N VAL A 30 0.26 8.98 0.53
CA VAL A 30 -0.25 7.61 0.39
C VAL A 30 -0.14 6.91 1.72
N ALA A 31 -1.26 6.36 2.18
CA ALA A 31 -1.37 5.60 3.41
C ALA A 31 -1.88 4.18 3.13
N LEU A 32 -1.75 3.31 4.13
CA LEU A 32 -2.29 1.95 4.11
C LEU A 32 -3.19 1.69 5.31
N LEU A 33 -4.22 0.89 5.12
CA LEU A 33 -5.05 0.32 6.18
C LEU A 33 -5.10 -1.20 5.99
N LEU A 34 -4.68 -1.96 7.01
CA LEU A 34 -4.74 -3.41 7.01
C LEU A 34 -5.82 -3.88 8.00
N ASP A 35 -6.90 -4.43 7.45
CA ASP A 35 -8.07 -4.92 8.19
C ASP A 35 -8.00 -6.44 8.32
N GLY A 36 -7.51 -6.92 9.47
CA GLY A 36 -7.37 -8.34 9.75
C GLY A 36 -6.28 -9.09 8.96
N VAL A 37 -5.22 -8.43 8.48
CA VAL A 37 -4.08 -9.12 7.82
C VAL A 37 -3.26 -9.87 8.87
N SER A 38 -3.56 -11.15 9.04
CA SER A 38 -3.16 -11.91 10.22
C SER A 38 -1.78 -12.56 10.08
N GLN A 39 -1.27 -12.71 8.86
CA GLN A 39 0.04 -13.34 8.64
C GLN A 39 1.20 -12.34 8.81
N PRO A 40 2.09 -12.51 9.81
CA PRO A 40 3.13 -11.53 10.09
C PRO A 40 4.13 -11.33 8.93
N PHE A 41 4.37 -12.37 8.12
CA PHE A 41 5.25 -12.27 6.95
C PHE A 41 4.68 -11.35 5.86
N ASN A 42 3.35 -11.33 5.69
CA ASN A 42 2.68 -10.39 4.80
C ASN A 42 2.82 -8.96 5.33
N VAL A 43 2.54 -8.74 6.62
CA VAL A 43 2.69 -7.43 7.27
C VAL A 43 4.10 -6.88 7.10
N GLY A 44 5.14 -7.68 7.39
CA GLY A 44 6.52 -7.22 7.22
C GLY A 44 6.90 -6.95 5.75
N SER A 45 6.36 -7.71 4.80
CA SER A 45 6.57 -7.48 3.36
C SER A 45 5.86 -6.22 2.85
N ILE A 46 4.66 -5.96 3.36
CA ILE A 46 3.89 -4.74 3.10
C ILE A 46 4.66 -3.53 3.64
N ILE A 47 5.16 -3.58 4.88
CA ILE A 47 5.94 -2.48 5.48
C ILE A 47 7.20 -2.18 4.67
N ARG A 48 7.90 -3.21 4.21
CA ARG A 48 9.08 -3.03 3.36
C ARG A 48 8.75 -2.32 2.06
N THR A 49 7.65 -2.72 1.43
CA THR A 49 7.14 -2.09 0.21
C THR A 49 6.68 -0.65 0.47
N ALA A 50 5.97 -0.43 1.57
CA ALA A 50 5.51 0.86 2.05
C ALA A 50 6.68 1.84 2.25
N ALA A 51 7.77 1.41 2.89
CA ALA A 51 8.97 2.21 3.05
C ALA A 51 9.66 2.57 1.73
N ALA A 52 9.62 1.66 0.75
CA ALA A 52 10.20 1.87 -0.57
C ALA A 52 9.38 2.85 -1.42
N LEU A 53 8.05 2.78 -1.35
CA LEU A 53 7.11 3.61 -2.10
C LEU A 53 6.65 4.86 -1.35
N GLY A 54 7.24 5.13 -0.18
CA GLY A 54 7.02 6.37 0.58
C GLY A 54 5.63 6.48 1.17
N VAL A 55 5.13 5.41 1.81
CA VAL A 55 3.88 5.46 2.58
C VAL A 55 4.09 6.27 3.86
N ASP A 56 3.18 7.20 4.13
CA ASP A 56 3.29 8.15 5.25
C ASP A 56 2.76 7.60 6.58
N GLN A 57 1.79 6.69 6.50
CA GLN A 57 1.05 6.14 7.62
C GLN A 57 0.47 4.75 7.29
N LEU A 58 0.52 3.84 8.25
CA LEU A 58 -0.03 2.49 8.18
C LEU A 58 -0.91 2.22 9.39
N TRP A 59 -2.22 2.04 9.19
CA TRP A 59 -3.11 1.57 10.25
C TRP A 59 -3.30 0.06 10.16
N LEU A 60 -3.27 -0.60 11.31
CA LEU A 60 -3.57 -2.02 11.46
C LEU A 60 -4.76 -2.14 12.41
N CYS A 61 -5.78 -2.90 12.03
CA CYS A 61 -6.95 -3.10 12.90
C CYS A 61 -7.48 -4.53 12.84
N GLY A 62 -8.38 -4.84 13.78
CA GLY A 62 -8.86 -6.20 13.99
C GLY A 62 -7.73 -7.16 14.34
N ASP A 63 -7.74 -8.35 13.74
CA ASP A 63 -6.74 -9.41 13.98
C ASP A 63 -5.44 -9.21 13.19
N SER A 64 -5.16 -8.00 12.69
CA SER A 64 -3.94 -7.71 11.95
C SER A 64 -2.70 -7.95 12.82
N ALA A 65 -1.76 -8.75 12.31
CA ALA A 65 -0.47 -8.93 12.97
C ALA A 65 0.30 -7.60 13.02
N THR A 66 1.13 -7.42 14.04
CA THR A 66 1.85 -6.15 14.23
C THR A 66 3.27 -6.20 13.65
N PRO A 67 3.84 -5.03 13.29
CA PRO A 67 5.25 -4.93 12.91
C PRO A 67 6.23 -5.43 13.98
N LEU A 68 5.79 -5.50 15.24
CA LEU A 68 6.60 -5.93 16.36
C LEU A 68 6.82 -7.45 16.38
N HIS A 69 5.99 -8.23 15.67
CA HIS A 69 6.09 -9.68 15.63
C HIS A 69 7.46 -10.13 15.04
N PRO A 70 8.15 -11.11 15.64
CA PRO A 70 9.49 -11.54 15.17
C PRO A 70 9.55 -11.90 13.68
N SER A 71 8.56 -12.65 13.19
CA SER A 71 8.45 -12.99 11.76
C SER A 71 8.23 -11.77 10.86
N ALA A 72 7.44 -10.78 11.30
CA ALA A 72 7.25 -9.54 10.54
C ALA A 72 8.56 -8.75 10.45
N ARG A 73 9.28 -8.58 11.58
CA ARG A 73 10.60 -7.93 11.64
C ARG A 73 11.61 -8.58 10.69
N LYS A 74 11.62 -9.91 10.60
CA LYS A 74 12.50 -10.66 9.69
C LYS A 74 12.28 -10.29 8.23
N THR A 75 11.03 -10.07 7.81
CA THR A 75 10.69 -9.66 6.44
C THR A 75 10.81 -8.15 6.19
N ALA A 76 10.56 -7.33 7.21
CA ALA A 76 10.67 -5.88 7.14
C ALA A 76 12.13 -5.41 7.05
N LEU A 77 13.10 -6.20 7.55
CA LEU A 77 14.53 -5.87 7.49
C LEU A 77 14.88 -4.48 8.05
N GLY A 78 14.19 -4.06 9.12
CA GLY A 78 14.42 -2.79 9.80
C GLY A 78 13.88 -1.56 9.08
N THR A 79 12.96 -1.72 8.13
CA THR A 79 12.26 -0.61 7.47
C THR A 79 11.00 -0.16 8.21
N ASP A 80 10.59 -0.89 9.25
CA ASP A 80 9.47 -0.53 10.13
C ASP A 80 9.64 0.86 10.77
N ARG A 81 10.89 1.27 11.04
CA ARG A 81 11.20 2.64 11.50
C ARG A 81 11.02 3.75 10.45
N LEU A 82 10.81 3.39 9.18
CA LEU A 82 10.69 4.32 8.06
C LEU A 82 9.23 4.61 7.68
N VAL A 83 8.28 3.90 8.30
CA VAL A 83 6.84 4.04 8.06
C VAL A 83 6.19 4.22 9.42
N ARG A 84 5.44 5.32 9.62
CA ARG A 84 4.65 5.46 10.84
C ARG A 84 3.51 4.46 10.80
N TRP A 85 3.25 3.81 11.93
CA TRP A 85 2.16 2.86 12.02
C TRP A 85 1.46 2.93 13.37
N GLU A 86 0.20 2.55 13.39
CA GLU A 86 -0.65 2.54 14.57
C GLU A 86 -1.57 1.32 14.53
N GLN A 87 -1.74 0.67 15.68
CA GLN A 87 -2.72 -0.39 15.83
C GLN A 87 -3.99 0.19 16.47
N LEU A 88 -5.12 -0.02 15.81
CA LEU A 88 -6.43 0.47 16.21
C LEU A 88 -7.37 -0.72 16.47
N PRO A 89 -8.39 -0.56 17.33
CA PRO A 89 -9.20 -1.68 17.79
C PRO A 89 -9.99 -2.35 16.65
N ASP A 90 -10.52 -1.57 15.71
CA ASP A 90 -11.40 -2.07 14.65
C ASP A 90 -11.34 -1.22 13.37
N THR A 91 -12.03 -1.71 12.34
CA THR A 91 -12.15 -1.07 11.04
C THR A 91 -12.70 0.36 11.15
N ALA A 92 -13.66 0.60 12.04
CA ALA A 92 -14.29 1.92 12.19
C ALA A 92 -13.30 2.96 12.73
N ALA A 93 -12.51 2.60 13.73
CA ALA A 93 -11.45 3.43 14.27
C ALA A 93 -10.37 3.74 13.22
N ALA A 94 -9.95 2.74 12.45
CA ALA A 94 -8.95 2.92 11.39
C ALA A 94 -9.45 3.80 10.23
N VAL A 95 -10.70 3.62 9.81
CA VAL A 95 -11.35 4.50 8.83
C VAL A 95 -11.45 5.92 9.36
N ALA A 96 -11.85 6.10 10.62
CA ALA A 96 -11.96 7.43 11.23
C ALA A 96 -10.60 8.15 11.28
N ALA A 97 -9.51 7.43 11.63
CA ALA A 97 -8.16 7.97 11.61
C ALA A 97 -7.72 8.40 10.21
N ALA A 98 -7.94 7.56 9.20
CA ALA A 98 -7.62 7.90 7.81
C ALA A 98 -8.39 9.14 7.31
N ARG A 99 -9.69 9.24 7.65
CA ARG A 99 -10.53 10.40 7.30
C ARG A 99 -10.10 11.67 8.03
N ALA A 100 -9.70 11.57 9.30
CA ALA A 100 -9.17 12.70 10.06
C ALA A 100 -7.89 13.29 9.42
N GLU A 101 -7.12 12.46 8.72
CA GLU A 101 -5.96 12.89 7.93
C GLU A 101 -6.31 13.40 6.52
N GLY A 102 -7.59 13.46 6.15
CA GLY A 102 -8.07 13.95 4.85
C GLY A 102 -7.89 12.97 3.69
N LEU A 103 -7.65 11.68 3.97
CA LEU A 103 -7.35 10.68 2.94
C LEU A 103 -8.64 10.08 2.36
N ARG A 104 -8.70 9.95 1.03
CA ARG A 104 -9.72 9.11 0.37
C ARG A 104 -9.40 7.63 0.60
N ILE A 105 -10.36 6.84 1.02
CA ILE A 105 -10.17 5.41 1.29
C ILE A 105 -10.60 4.61 0.07
N VAL A 106 -9.68 3.81 -0.47
CA VAL A 106 -9.95 2.88 -1.58
C VAL A 106 -9.63 1.47 -1.13
N ALA A 107 -10.67 0.63 -1.03
CA ALA A 107 -10.50 -0.78 -0.68
C ALA A 107 -10.04 -1.58 -1.90
N ILE A 108 -9.07 -2.46 -1.73
CA ILE A 108 -8.54 -3.33 -2.78
C ILE A 108 -9.15 -4.71 -2.63
N GLU A 109 -10.19 -5.01 -3.42
CA GLU A 109 -10.95 -6.25 -3.33
C GLU A 109 -11.66 -6.59 -4.65
N LEU A 110 -11.76 -7.89 -4.95
CA LEU A 110 -12.67 -8.42 -5.97
C LEU A 110 -14.10 -8.46 -5.40
N ALA A 111 -14.77 -7.30 -5.37
CA ALA A 111 -16.13 -7.17 -4.89
C ALA A 111 -17.11 -6.77 -6.01
N ALA A 112 -18.40 -7.06 -5.82
CA ALA A 112 -19.44 -6.57 -6.71
C ALA A 112 -19.45 -5.03 -6.72
N GLY A 113 -19.49 -4.44 -7.93
CA GLY A 113 -19.44 -2.98 -8.11
C GLY A 113 -18.04 -2.37 -7.99
N ALA A 114 -16.98 -3.17 -7.77
CA ALA A 114 -15.61 -2.69 -7.81
C ALA A 114 -15.19 -2.32 -9.24
N VAL A 115 -14.28 -1.35 -9.36
CA VAL A 115 -13.71 -0.91 -10.64
C VAL A 115 -12.28 -1.44 -10.85
N PRO A 116 -11.78 -1.57 -12.09
CA PRO A 116 -10.38 -1.88 -12.32
C PRO A 116 -9.44 -0.87 -11.62
N LEU A 117 -8.34 -1.33 -11.03
CA LEU A 117 -7.41 -0.49 -10.27
C LEU A 117 -6.85 0.69 -11.07
N HIS A 118 -6.65 0.52 -12.37
CA HIS A 118 -6.15 1.58 -13.25
C HIS A 118 -7.22 2.66 -13.57
N GLU A 119 -8.48 2.43 -13.23
CA GLU A 119 -9.60 3.38 -13.33
C GLU A 119 -10.02 3.95 -11.97
N ALA A 120 -9.60 3.33 -10.86
CA ALA A 120 -9.95 3.73 -9.50
C ALA A 120 -9.58 5.19 -9.17
N PRO A 121 -10.23 5.87 -8.22
CA PRO A 121 -9.98 7.28 -7.91
C PRO A 121 -8.73 7.49 -7.03
N LEU A 122 -7.55 7.13 -7.55
CA LEU A 122 -6.26 7.17 -6.84
C LEU A 122 -5.51 8.52 -6.94
N GLY A 123 -6.17 9.58 -7.41
CA GLY A 123 -5.57 10.91 -7.49
C GLY A 123 -5.66 11.67 -6.16
N GLY A 124 -4.58 12.38 -5.82
CA GLY A 124 -4.44 13.12 -4.56
C GLY A 124 -4.11 12.20 -3.37
N ASP A 125 -4.46 12.67 -2.18
CA ASP A 125 -4.17 11.98 -0.92
C ASP A 125 -5.09 10.76 -0.73
N VAL A 126 -4.50 9.57 -0.64
CA VAL A 126 -5.24 8.30 -0.65
C VAL A 126 -4.75 7.33 0.43
N CYS A 127 -5.70 6.59 1.03
CA CYS A 127 -5.46 5.43 1.88
C CYS A 127 -5.93 4.17 1.13
N LEU A 128 -4.99 3.27 0.84
CA LEU A 128 -5.32 1.97 0.24
C LEU A 128 -5.60 0.98 1.35
N ALA A 129 -6.79 0.40 1.36
CA ALA A 129 -7.21 -0.55 2.37
C ALA A 129 -7.20 -1.98 1.85
N LEU A 130 -6.65 -2.91 2.62
CA LEU A 130 -6.56 -4.33 2.28
C LEU A 130 -7.09 -5.18 3.43
N GLY A 131 -7.73 -6.29 3.08
CA GLY A 131 -8.32 -7.23 4.03
C GLY A 131 -7.50 -8.48 4.32
N HIS A 132 -8.11 -9.36 5.10
CA HIS A 132 -7.56 -10.66 5.52
C HIS A 132 -7.26 -11.57 4.32
N GLU A 133 -6.22 -12.41 4.44
CA GLU A 133 -5.73 -13.30 3.38
C GLU A 133 -6.82 -14.23 2.80
N ASP A 134 -7.60 -14.87 3.67
CA ASP A 134 -8.64 -15.82 3.25
C ASP A 134 -10.03 -15.20 3.04
N ARG A 135 -10.35 -14.13 3.79
CA ARG A 135 -11.71 -13.55 3.84
C ARG A 135 -11.86 -12.27 3.01
N GLY A 136 -10.76 -11.71 2.54
CA GLY A 136 -10.76 -10.42 1.87
C GLY A 136 -11.11 -9.27 2.81
N CYS A 137 -11.53 -8.15 2.22
CA CYS A 137 -12.01 -6.96 2.94
C CYS A 137 -13.30 -7.28 3.72
N SER A 138 -13.37 -6.81 4.97
CA SER A 138 -14.58 -6.96 5.78
C SER A 138 -15.76 -6.17 5.17
N ALA A 139 -16.98 -6.59 5.48
CA ALA A 139 -18.19 -5.84 5.08
C ALA A 139 -18.18 -4.41 5.63
N ALA A 140 -17.63 -4.20 6.83
CA ALA A 140 -17.47 -2.88 7.42
C ALA A 140 -16.50 -2.01 6.60
N LEU A 141 -15.38 -2.58 6.15
CA LEU A 141 -14.42 -1.86 5.31
C LEU A 141 -15.01 -1.51 3.94
N LEU A 142 -15.67 -2.47 3.28
CA LEU A 142 -16.29 -2.24 1.98
C LEU A 142 -17.39 -1.16 2.05
N ALA A 143 -18.18 -1.15 3.12
CA ALA A 143 -19.22 -0.14 3.33
C ALA A 143 -18.66 1.26 3.64
N ALA A 144 -17.48 1.32 4.27
CA ALA A 144 -16.86 2.57 4.69
C ALA A 144 -15.90 3.18 3.65
N ALA A 145 -15.49 2.40 2.64
CA ALA A 145 -14.59 2.86 1.58
C ALA A 145 -15.30 3.86 0.64
N ASP A 146 -14.55 4.85 0.16
CA ASP A 146 -15.08 5.81 -0.83
C ASP A 146 -15.14 5.19 -2.24
N ALA A 147 -14.33 4.15 -2.49
CA ALA A 147 -14.39 3.32 -3.67
C ALA A 147 -13.83 1.92 -3.39
N VAL A 148 -14.24 0.94 -4.19
CA VAL A 148 -13.64 -0.39 -4.20
C VAL A 148 -13.00 -0.64 -5.56
N ALA A 149 -11.75 -1.09 -5.55
CA ALA A 149 -10.96 -1.33 -6.74
C ALA A 149 -10.39 -2.75 -6.75
N TYR A 150 -10.26 -3.35 -7.93
CA TYR A 150 -9.67 -4.67 -8.06
C TYR A 150 -8.49 -4.67 -9.04
N ILE A 151 -7.51 -5.54 -8.78
CA ILE A 151 -6.45 -5.84 -9.74
C ILE A 151 -7.02 -6.84 -10.74
N PRO A 152 -7.04 -6.56 -12.06
CA PRO A 152 -7.49 -7.53 -13.05
C PRO A 152 -6.65 -8.82 -12.99
N GLN A 153 -7.33 -9.96 -12.86
CA GLN A 153 -6.73 -11.29 -12.75
C GLN A 153 -7.27 -12.17 -13.87
N ILE A 154 -6.43 -12.50 -14.86
CA ILE A 154 -6.82 -13.28 -16.05
C ILE A 154 -6.53 -14.79 -15.87
N GLY A 155 -5.87 -15.15 -14.76
CA GLY A 155 -5.50 -16.52 -14.44
C GLY A 155 -6.62 -17.34 -13.83
N ARG A 156 -6.26 -18.53 -13.32
CA ARG A 156 -7.18 -19.48 -12.66
C ARG A 156 -7.11 -19.44 -11.14
N VAL A 157 -6.40 -18.47 -10.57
CA VAL A 157 -6.26 -18.30 -9.12
C VAL A 157 -7.27 -17.26 -8.67
N GLY A 158 -7.95 -17.51 -7.55
CA GLY A 158 -9.04 -16.67 -7.05
C GLY A 158 -8.60 -15.35 -6.40
N SER A 159 -7.32 -15.22 -6.03
CA SER A 159 -6.79 -14.01 -5.43
C SER A 159 -5.27 -13.92 -5.54
N LEU A 160 -4.75 -12.72 -5.34
CA LEU A 160 -3.32 -12.46 -5.14
C LEU A 160 -2.97 -12.59 -3.66
N ASN A 161 -1.70 -12.88 -3.37
CA ASN A 161 -1.16 -12.65 -2.03
C ASN A 161 -1.36 -11.18 -1.63
N VAL A 162 -1.82 -10.91 -0.40
CA VAL A 162 -2.15 -9.55 0.07
C VAL A 162 -0.97 -8.58 0.01
N ALA A 163 0.26 -9.03 0.26
CA ALA A 163 1.45 -8.18 0.14
C ALA A 163 1.76 -7.84 -1.32
N ALA A 164 1.52 -8.76 -2.25
CA ALA A 164 1.63 -8.49 -3.69
C ALA A 164 0.53 -7.53 -4.16
N ALA A 165 -0.71 -7.70 -3.69
CA ALA A 165 -1.81 -6.78 -3.98
C ALA A 165 -1.50 -5.36 -3.48
N ALA A 166 -0.99 -5.22 -2.25
CA ALA A 166 -0.55 -3.94 -1.70
C ALA A 166 0.54 -3.29 -2.56
N ALA A 167 1.54 -4.08 -2.99
CA ALA A 167 2.62 -3.57 -3.83
C ALA A 167 2.13 -3.04 -5.18
N ILE A 168 1.22 -3.76 -5.83
CA ILE A 168 0.62 -3.34 -7.11
C ILE A 168 -0.22 -2.08 -6.93
N ALA A 169 -1.06 -2.03 -5.89
CA ALA A 169 -1.91 -0.87 -5.61
C ALA A 169 -1.09 0.40 -5.31
N LEU A 170 -0.04 0.26 -4.48
CA LEU A 170 0.88 1.36 -4.18
C LEU A 170 1.64 1.84 -5.43
N ALA A 171 2.13 0.90 -6.25
CA ALA A 171 2.83 1.24 -7.48
C ALA A 171 1.93 1.97 -8.47
N GLU A 172 0.66 1.57 -8.59
CA GLU A 172 -0.30 2.26 -9.45
C GLU A 172 -0.62 3.66 -8.93
N ALA A 173 -0.82 3.84 -7.62
CA ALA A 173 -1.01 5.18 -7.04
C ALA A 173 0.18 6.10 -7.33
N ARG A 174 1.42 5.62 -7.13
CA ARG A 174 2.64 6.39 -7.42
C ARG A 174 2.87 6.61 -8.92
N ARG A 175 2.46 5.67 -9.78
CA ARG A 175 2.55 5.85 -11.25
C ARG A 175 1.71 7.03 -11.73
N ARG A 176 0.51 7.22 -11.16
CA ARG A 176 -0.37 8.33 -11.56
C ARG A 176 0.20 9.69 -11.18
N GLU A 177 0.82 9.76 -10.00
CA GLU A 177 1.54 10.95 -9.57
C GLU A 177 2.74 11.25 -10.49
N TRP A 178 3.46 10.22 -10.94
CA TRP A 178 4.55 10.36 -11.90
C TRP A 178 4.10 10.80 -13.30
N ALA A 179 2.90 10.39 -13.72
CA ALA A 179 2.35 10.72 -15.04
C ALA A 179 1.62 12.07 -15.09
N ALA A 180 1.28 12.65 -13.93
CA ALA A 180 0.58 13.92 -13.82
C ALA A 180 1.52 15.14 -13.65
N GLY A 181 2.84 14.91 -13.50
CA GLY A 181 3.89 15.93 -13.48
C GLY A 181 4.74 15.89 -14.74
#